data_AF-A0A511MMX1-F1
#
_entry.id   AF-A0A511MMX1-F1
#
_cell.length_a   1.000
_cell.length_b   1.000
_cell.length_c   1.000
_cell.angle_alpha   90.00
_cell.angle_beta   90.00
_cell.angle_gamma   90.00
#
_symmetry.space_group_name_H-M   'P 1'
#
loop_
_entity.id
_entity.type
_entity.pdbx_description
1 polymer ?
#
loop_
_entity_poly.entity_id
_entity_poly.type
_entity_poly.pdbx_seq_one_letter_code
_entity_poly.pdbx_strand_id
1 'polypeptide(L)'
;MLLCDESDVEQRLRRAVTTVEGEYLSGLIEEASELVVAHCGRNRSYTPVPDAVRLVTSRMVARVLDAPREGTNVESAQATAGPFQWSQRYTAESRTGGPWLTSADRKTLRGMRPWAFSVRTW
;
A
#
# COMPACT_ATOMS: atom_id res chain seq x y z
N MET A 1 2.86 -12.43 9.19
CA MET A 1 4.30 -12.31 8.88
C MET A 1 4.57 -10.86 8.57
N LEU A 2 5.55 -10.23 9.23
CA LEU A 2 5.89 -8.84 8.99
C LEU A 2 6.84 -8.74 7.78
N LEU A 3 6.52 -7.87 6.83
CA LEU A 3 7.28 -7.72 5.57
C LEU A 3 8.24 -6.53 5.57
N CYS A 4 8.17 -5.69 6.59
CA CYS A 4 9.10 -4.59 6.82
C CYS A 4 9.22 -4.34 8.33
N ASP A 5 10.20 -3.55 8.72
CA ASP A 5 10.39 -3.08 10.10
C ASP A 5 10.20 -1.56 10.22
N GLU A 6 10.35 -1.05 11.44
CA GLU A 6 10.27 0.39 11.75
C GLU A 6 11.33 1.20 10.99
N SER A 7 12.56 0.70 10.88
CA SER A 7 13.65 1.39 10.21
C SER A 7 13.38 1.57 8.71
N ASP A 8 12.71 0.60 8.07
CA ASP A 8 12.26 0.72 6.68
C ASP A 8 11.24 1.86 6.53
N VAL A 9 10.32 2.00 7.50
CA VAL A 9 9.28 3.05 7.52
C VAL A 9 9.89 4.42 7.77
N GLU A 10 10.80 4.54 8.73
CA GLU A 10 11.53 5.79 9.01
C GLU A 10 12.33 6.28 7.80
N GLN A 11 12.98 5.37 7.08
CA GLN A 11 13.68 5.70 5.83
C GLN A 11 12.72 6.27 4.77
N ARG A 12 11.45 5.85 4.75
CA ARG A 12 10.45 6.40 3.83
C ARG A 12 9.92 7.75 4.30
N LEU A 13 9.68 7.89 5.59
CA LEU A 13 9.22 9.14 6.21
C LEU A 13 10.31 10.23 6.21
N ARG A 14 11.59 9.85 6.12
CA ARG A 14 12.76 10.74 6.27
C ARG A 14 12.78 11.47 7.62
N ARG A 15 12.14 10.86 8.61
CA ARG A 15 12.11 11.28 10.02
C ARG A 15 11.89 10.04 10.88
N ALA A 16 12.22 10.16 12.16
CA ALA A 16 11.87 9.13 13.13
C ALA A 16 10.35 9.01 13.28
N VAL A 17 9.89 7.81 13.61
CA VAL A 17 8.51 7.57 14.04
C VAL A 17 8.33 8.23 15.42
N THR A 18 7.25 8.99 15.59
CA THR A 18 6.95 9.62 16.88
C THR A 18 6.42 8.59 17.87
N THR A 19 6.49 8.87 19.17
CA THR A 19 6.01 7.95 20.22
C THR A 19 4.55 7.53 20.01
N VAL A 20 3.68 8.49 19.63
CA VAL A 20 2.25 8.23 19.36
C VAL A 20 2.08 7.34 18.13
N GLU A 21 2.86 7.55 17.07
CA GLU A 21 2.80 6.72 15.87
C GLU A 21 3.31 5.29 16.13
N GLY A 22 4.32 5.16 17.00
CA GLY A 22 4.88 3.87 17.40
C GLY A 22 3.87 2.96 18.10
N GLU A 23 2.89 3.53 18.82
CA GLU A 23 1.84 2.76 19.53
C GLU A 23 0.99 1.90 18.59
N TYR A 24 0.79 2.34 17.35
CA TYR A 24 -0.03 1.63 16.36
C TYR A 24 0.75 1.22 15.09
N LEU A 25 2.06 1.47 15.05
CA LEU A 25 2.91 1.13 13.91
C LEU A 25 2.88 -0.36 13.58
N SER A 26 2.94 -1.23 14.60
CA SER A 26 2.89 -2.68 14.42
C SER A 26 1.62 -3.13 13.73
N GLY A 27 0.46 -2.62 14.15
CA GLY A 27 -0.83 -2.90 13.53
C GLY A 27 -0.87 -2.48 12.06
N LEU A 28 -0.35 -1.29 11.74
CA LEU A 28 -0.26 -0.83 10.34
C LEU A 28 0.65 -1.73 9.49
N ILE A 29 1.78 -2.18 10.04
CA ILE A 29 2.68 -3.10 9.32
C ILE A 29 1.98 -4.45 9.10
N GLU A 30 1.23 -4.96 10.08
CA GLU A 30 0.47 -6.20 9.95
C GLU A 30 -0.60 -6.10 8.85
N GLU A 31 -1.39 -5.04 8.86
CA GLU A 31 -2.42 -4.79 7.83
C GLU A 31 -1.79 -4.65 6.44
N ALA A 32 -0.72 -3.85 6.31
CA ALA A 32 -0.01 -3.69 5.04
C ALA A 32 0.59 -5.02 4.56
N SER A 33 1.11 -5.83 5.48
CA SER A 33 1.69 -7.14 5.16
C SER A 33 0.63 -8.10 4.64
N GLU A 34 -0.54 -8.18 5.30
CA GLU A 34 -1.65 -9.03 4.84
C GLU A 34 -2.16 -8.59 3.46
N LEU A 35 -2.26 -7.29 3.19
CA LEU A 35 -2.65 -6.77 1.88
C LEU A 35 -1.67 -7.18 0.78
N VAL A 36 -0.36 -7.08 1.04
CA VAL A 36 0.68 -7.47 0.08
C VAL A 36 0.68 -8.99 -0.13
N VAL A 37 0.54 -9.78 0.93
CA VAL A 37 0.44 -11.25 0.82
C VAL A 37 -0.81 -11.66 0.05
N ALA A 38 -1.97 -11.05 0.34
CA ALA A 38 -3.20 -11.30 -0.40
C ALA A 38 -3.05 -10.94 -1.89
N HIS A 39 -2.34 -9.84 -2.20
CA HIS A 39 -2.09 -9.43 -3.57
C HIS A 39 -1.14 -10.37 -4.34
N CYS A 40 -0.07 -10.84 -3.68
CA CYS A 40 0.95 -11.67 -4.30
C CYS A 40 0.65 -13.18 -4.22
N GLY A 41 -0.35 -13.59 -3.43
CA GLY A 41 -0.75 -14.98 -3.23
C GLY A 41 -0.25 -15.55 -1.89
N ARG A 42 -1.18 -16.16 -1.14
CA ARG A 42 -0.99 -16.63 0.26
C ARG A 42 -0.02 -17.80 0.44
N ASN A 43 0.30 -18.55 -0.62
CA ASN A 43 1.14 -19.75 -0.52
C ASN A 43 2.65 -19.49 -0.63
N ARG A 44 3.11 -18.24 -0.61
CA ARG A 44 4.54 -17.90 -0.69
C ARG A 44 5.12 -17.60 0.69
N SER A 45 6.20 -18.29 1.03
CA SER A 45 7.09 -17.86 2.12
C SER A 45 8.07 -16.82 1.59
N TYR A 46 8.16 -15.68 2.27
CA TYR A 46 9.09 -14.59 1.91
C TYR A 46 10.25 -14.54 2.91
N THR A 47 11.04 -15.61 2.97
CA THR A 47 12.24 -15.68 3.83
C THR A 47 13.47 -16.00 2.96
N PRO A 48 14.37 -15.03 2.69
CA PRO A 48 14.31 -13.61 3.10
C PRO A 48 13.20 -12.83 2.36
N VAL A 49 12.75 -11.71 2.95
CA VAL A 49 11.73 -10.86 2.33
C VAL A 49 12.32 -10.18 1.09
N PRO A 50 11.72 -10.33 -0.11
CA PRO A 50 12.22 -9.65 -1.30
C PRO A 50 12.13 -8.13 -1.19
N ASP A 51 13.11 -7.43 -1.76
CA ASP A 51 13.19 -5.96 -1.67
C ASP A 51 11.94 -5.25 -2.19
N ALA A 52 11.35 -5.73 -3.28
CA ALA A 52 10.13 -5.14 -3.83
C ALA A 52 8.94 -5.23 -2.86
N VAL A 53 8.85 -6.33 -2.10
CA VAL A 53 7.80 -6.56 -1.10
C VAL A 53 8.01 -5.63 0.08
N ARG A 54 9.23 -5.63 0.65
CA ARG A 54 9.62 -4.73 1.76
C ARG A 54 9.43 -3.25 1.41
N LEU A 55 9.80 -2.86 0.20
CA LEU A 55 9.66 -1.50 -0.31
C LEU A 55 8.19 -1.07 -0.39
N VAL A 56 7.31 -1.93 -0.89
CA VAL A 56 5.89 -1.60 -1.02
C VAL A 56 5.22 -1.56 0.36
N THR A 57 5.49 -2.53 1.23
CA THR A 57 4.91 -2.55 2.58
C THR A 57 5.29 -1.31 3.38
N SER A 58 6.59 -0.95 3.42
CA SER A 58 7.05 0.25 4.14
C SER A 58 6.49 1.54 3.57
N ARG A 59 6.33 1.64 2.23
CA ARG A 59 5.68 2.80 1.58
C ARG A 59 4.21 2.92 1.92
N MET A 60 3.49 1.82 2.02
CA MET A 60 2.06 1.83 2.39
C MET A 60 1.89 2.39 3.81
N VAL A 61 2.69 1.93 4.76
CA VAL A 61 2.65 2.39 6.16
C VAL A 61 3.06 3.85 6.27
N ALA A 62 4.17 4.25 5.65
CA ALA A 62 4.62 5.64 5.65
C ALA A 62 3.58 6.60 5.08
N ARG A 63 2.86 6.18 4.03
CA ARG A 63 1.78 7.00 3.43
C ARG A 63 0.60 7.21 4.37
N VAL A 64 0.27 6.22 5.20
CA VAL A 64 -0.77 6.35 6.22
C VAL A 64 -0.35 7.35 7.29
N LEU A 65 0.91 7.26 7.75
CA LEU A 65 1.45 8.14 8.78
C LEU A 65 1.61 9.60 8.31
N ASP A 66 1.92 9.80 7.03
CA ASP A 66 2.10 11.12 6.42
C ASP A 66 0.79 11.74 5.90
N ALA A 67 -0.31 10.97 5.88
CA ALA A 67 -1.60 11.49 5.44
C ALA A 67 -2.13 12.56 6.41
N PRO A 68 -2.55 13.75 5.93
CA PRO A 68 -3.08 14.80 6.80
C PRO A 68 -4.33 14.32 7.54
N ARG A 69 -4.31 14.42 8.88
CA ARG A 69 -5.40 14.00 9.77
C ARG A 69 -6.64 14.91 9.69
N GLU A 70 -6.46 16.14 9.24
CA GLU A 70 -7.54 17.08 8.89
C GLU A 70 -7.56 17.25 7.36
N GLY A 71 -8.62 16.78 6.71
CA GLY A 71 -8.80 16.96 5.26
C GLY A 71 -8.62 15.70 4.42
N THR A 72 -9.28 14.59 4.80
CA THR A 72 -9.62 13.55 3.81
C THR A 72 -10.63 14.16 2.85
N ASN A 73 -10.17 14.76 1.75
CA ASN A 73 -10.88 14.98 0.48
C ASN A 73 -10.12 16.03 -0.32
N VAL A 74 -9.13 15.60 -1.11
CA VAL A 74 -8.71 16.16 -2.42
C VAL A 74 -7.25 15.74 -2.67
N GLU A 75 -7.05 14.77 -3.56
CA GLU A 75 -5.71 14.44 -4.08
C GLU A 75 -5.36 15.28 -5.33
N SER A 76 -6.33 16.01 -5.91
CA SER A 76 -6.06 17.00 -6.97
C SER A 76 -7.19 18.02 -7.10
N ALA A 77 -6.89 19.30 -6.89
CA ALA A 77 -7.71 20.38 -7.42
C ALA A 77 -7.12 20.79 -8.79
N GLN A 78 -7.64 20.21 -9.87
CA GLN A 78 -7.36 20.71 -11.22
C GLN A 78 -8.63 21.38 -11.76
N ALA A 79 -8.67 22.71 -11.64
CA ALA A 79 -9.64 23.52 -12.35
C ALA A 79 -9.19 23.61 -13.81
N THR A 80 -9.95 23.05 -14.76
CA THR A 80 -9.80 23.42 -16.17
C THR A 80 -11.13 23.29 -16.90
N ALA A 81 -11.52 24.38 -17.56
CA ALA A 81 -12.69 24.50 -18.40
C ALA A 81 -12.51 23.69 -19.71
N GLY A 82 -13.45 22.79 -20.04
CA GLY A 82 -13.54 22.15 -21.36
C GLY A 82 -14.09 20.71 -21.37
N PRO A 83 -14.59 20.20 -22.52
CA PRO A 83 -15.53 19.08 -22.62
C PRO A 83 -14.89 17.68 -22.63
N PHE A 84 -13.75 17.49 -21.96
CA PHE A 84 -13.14 16.16 -21.83
C PHE A 84 -13.60 15.51 -20.53
N GLN A 85 -14.55 14.59 -20.65
CA GLN A 85 -15.18 13.88 -19.54
C GLN A 85 -14.21 12.86 -18.92
N TRP A 86 -13.70 13.17 -17.73
CA TRP A 86 -12.86 12.27 -16.94
C TRP A 86 -13.71 11.52 -15.91
N SER A 87 -13.87 10.20 -16.07
CA SER A 87 -14.53 9.36 -15.06
C SER A 87 -13.57 9.02 -13.93
N GLN A 88 -13.81 9.55 -12.73
CA GLN A 88 -13.07 9.20 -11.51
C GLN A 88 -13.67 7.94 -10.87
N ARG A 89 -12.87 6.88 -10.73
CA ARG A 89 -13.23 5.69 -9.96
C ARG A 89 -12.69 5.83 -8.54
N TYR A 90 -13.62 6.00 -7.60
CA TYR A 90 -13.37 5.91 -6.16
C TYR A 90 -12.99 4.47 -5.80
N THR A 91 -11.85 4.25 -5.16
CA THR A 91 -11.65 3.06 -4.33
C THR A 91 -12.24 3.36 -2.96
N ALA A 92 -13.35 2.71 -2.61
CA ALA A 92 -14.12 2.93 -1.39
C ALA A 92 -13.38 2.58 -0.07
N GLU A 93 -12.10 2.23 -0.13
CA GLU A 93 -11.30 1.68 0.98
C GLU A 93 -10.60 2.76 1.82
N SER A 94 -10.58 4.03 1.38
CA SER A 94 -9.95 5.14 2.13
C SER A 94 -10.75 5.64 3.35
N ARG A 95 -11.84 4.97 3.74
CA ARG A 95 -12.69 5.39 4.87
C ARG A 95 -12.21 4.90 6.24
N THR A 96 -11.23 4.00 6.30
CA THR A 96 -10.83 3.34 7.57
C THR A 96 -9.44 3.76 8.08
N GLY A 97 -8.73 4.66 7.38
CA GLY A 97 -7.40 5.15 7.83
C GLY A 97 -6.27 4.12 7.77
N GLY A 98 -6.52 2.91 7.26
CA GLY A 98 -5.53 1.84 7.13
C GLY A 98 -4.71 1.91 5.82
N PRO A 99 -3.67 1.08 5.68
CA PRO A 99 -2.80 1.04 4.50
C PRO A 99 -3.54 0.61 3.22
N TRP A 100 -3.12 1.12 2.06
CA TRP A 100 -3.71 0.76 0.76
C TRP A 100 -2.68 0.61 -0.37
N LEU A 101 -3.01 -0.24 -1.35
CA LEU A 101 -2.18 -0.49 -2.53
C LEU A 101 -2.50 0.49 -3.66
N THR A 102 -1.51 1.29 -4.09
CA THR A 102 -1.66 2.13 -5.28
C THR A 102 -1.51 1.32 -6.57
N SER A 103 -1.78 1.96 -7.72
CA SER A 103 -1.50 1.37 -9.03
C SER A 103 0.01 1.14 -9.24
N ALA A 104 0.84 2.08 -8.76
CA ALA A 104 2.29 1.97 -8.83
C ALA A 104 2.82 0.78 -8.00
N ASP A 105 2.32 0.62 -6.77
CA ASP A 105 2.69 -0.49 -5.88
C ASP A 105 2.35 -1.84 -6.53
N ARG A 106 1.17 -1.96 -7.14
CA ARG A 106 0.77 -3.15 -7.90
C ARG A 106 1.67 -3.44 -9.10
N LYS A 107 2.16 -2.40 -9.78
CA LYS A 107 3.13 -2.55 -10.88
C LYS A 107 4.47 -3.08 -10.38
N THR A 108 4.95 -2.56 -9.24
CA THR A 108 6.17 -3.05 -8.57
C THR A 108 6.03 -4.51 -8.15
N LEU A 109 4.86 -4.91 -7.65
CA LEU A 109 4.58 -6.30 -7.25
C LEU A 109 4.22 -7.24 -8.40
N ARG A 110 4.14 -6.77 -9.65
CA ARG A 110 3.64 -7.56 -10.78
C ARG A 110 4.39 -8.87 -10.98
N GLY A 111 5.72 -8.86 -10.79
CA GLY A 111 6.56 -10.06 -10.91
C GLY A 111 6.37 -11.09 -9.78
N MET A 112 5.71 -10.71 -8.70
CA MET A 112 5.46 -11.59 -7.55
C MET A 112 4.14 -12.37 -7.66
N ARG A 113 3.26 -12.01 -8.60
CA ARG A 113 1.93 -12.63 -8.72
C ARG A 113 2.02 -13.99 -9.40
N PRO A 114 1.32 -15.03 -8.92
CA PRO A 114 1.15 -16.26 -9.66
C PRO A 114 0.42 -15.98 -10.98
N TRP A 115 0.87 -16.60 -12.06
CA TRP A 115 0.20 -16.52 -13.34
C TRP A 115 -1.04 -17.40 -13.29
N ALA A 116 -2.22 -16.79 -13.40
CA ALA A 116 -3.46 -17.54 -13.60
C ALA A 116 -3.62 -17.81 -15.09
N PHE A 117 -3.57 -19.08 -15.49
CA PHE A 117 -4.07 -19.54 -16.77
C PHE A 117 -5.31 -20.40 -16.50
N SER A 118 -6.41 -20.11 -17.18
CA SER A 118 -7.61 -20.93 -17.11
C SER A 118 -7.47 -22.08 -18.09
N VAL A 119 -7.46 -23.32 -17.61
CA VAL A 119 -7.59 -24.50 -18.47
C VAL A 119 -9.07 -24.80 -18.60
N ARG A 120 -9.61 -24.60 -19.81
CA ARG A 120 -10.97 -25.00 -20.15
C ARG A 120 -10.98 -26.52 -20.34
N THR A 121 -11.43 -27.25 -19.32
CA THR A 121 -11.71 -28.68 -19.44
C THR A 121 -13.02 -28.85 -20.19
N TRP A 122 -12.99 -29.65 -21.27
CA TRP A 122 -14.13 -30.00 -22.12
C TRP A 122 -14.97 -31.11 -21.50
#